data_AF-A0A926CSM6-F1
#
_entry.id   AF-A0A926CSM6-F1
#
_cell.length_a   1.000
_cell.length_b   1.000
_cell.length_c   1.000
_cell.angle_alpha   90.00
_cell.angle_beta   90.00
_cell.angle_gamma   90.00
#
_symmetry.space_group_name_H-M   'P 1'
#
loop_
_entity.id
_entity.type
_entity.pdbx_description
1 polymer ?
#
loop_
_entity_poly.entity_id
_entity_poly.type
_entity_poly.pdbx_seq_one_letter_code
_entity_poly.pdbx_strand_id
1 'polypeptide(L)' 'MTGFVHSTKFEVRHYECDAPGWLRPTAILGYMQEAGFGASAAVGWSAARYDAAGFHWFAYETGLVLLQPL' A
#
# COMPACT_ATOMS: atom_id res chain seq x y z
N MET A 1 -2.47 20.99 -14.51
CA MET A 1 -2.09 20.73 -13.10
C MET A 1 -1.62 19.29 -13.00
N THR A 2 -0.33 19.06 -12.79
CA THR A 2 0.17 17.74 -12.42
C THR A 2 -0.21 17.49 -10.95
N GLY A 3 -0.95 16.41 -10.70
CA GLY A 3 -1.32 16.01 -9.33
C GLY A 3 -0.09 15.55 -8.55
N PHE A 4 -0.18 15.58 -7.22
CA PHE A 4 0.83 14.95 -6.36
C PHE A 4 0.83 13.44 -6.57
N VAL A 5 2.03 12.86 -6.75
CA VAL A 5 2.23 11.41 -6.87
C VAL A 5 3.26 10.97 -5.84
N HIS A 6 2.92 9.95 -5.06
CA HIS A 6 3.83 9.27 -4.17
C HIS A 6 4.25 7.93 -4.78
N SER A 7 5.52 7.54 -4.65
CA SER A 7 6.03 6.28 -5.17
C SER A 7 6.86 5.56 -4.13
N THR A 8 6.59 4.27 -3.94
CA THR A 8 7.29 3.40 -3.00
C THR A 8 7.81 2.18 -3.74
N LYS A 9 9.01 1.73 -3.40
CA LYS A 9 9.60 0.49 -3.92
C LYS A 9 9.56 -0.58 -2.85
N PHE A 10 9.15 -1.79 -3.22
CA PHE A 10 9.11 -2.95 -2.35
C PHE A 10 10.06 -4.01 -2.90
N GLU A 11 10.82 -4.63 -2.00
CA GLU A 11 11.61 -5.82 -2.34
C GLU A 11 10.77 -7.06 -2.03
N VAL A 12 10.48 -7.86 -3.05
CA VAL A 12 9.72 -9.11 -2.91
C VAL A 12 10.55 -10.13 -2.14
N ARG A 13 9.94 -10.71 -1.09
CA ARG A 13 10.52 -11.76 -0.26
C ARG A 13 9.96 -13.11 -0.65
N HIS A 14 10.79 -14.13 -0.55
CA HIS A 14 10.42 -15.50 -0.92
C HIS A 14 9.15 -16.00 -0.23
N TYR A 15 8.92 -15.65 1.03
CA TYR A 15 7.73 -16.08 1.79
C TYR A 15 6.44 -15.35 1.38
N GLU A 16 6.52 -14.30 0.56
CA GLU A 16 5.36 -13.60 0.03
C GLU A 16 4.82 -14.28 -1.22
N CYS A 17 5.62 -15.16 -1.83
CA CYS A 17 5.26 -15.93 -3.01
C CYS A 17 4.46 -17.21 -2.67
N ASP A 18 3.70 -17.70 -3.65
CA ASP A 18 3.05 -19.01 -3.62
C ASP A 18 3.99 -20.12 -4.12
N ALA A 19 3.48 -21.36 -4.21
CA ALA A 19 4.29 -22.52 -4.59
C ALA A 19 4.90 -22.41 -6.01
N PRO A 20 4.19 -21.90 -7.03
CA PRO A 20 4.78 -21.51 -8.32
C PRO A 20 5.86 -20.41 -8.26
N GLY A 21 5.95 -19.67 -7.16
CA GLY A 21 6.87 -18.54 -6.99
C GLY A 21 6.25 -17.18 -7.33
N TRP A 22 4.95 -17.11 -7.57
CA TRP A 22 4.26 -15.86 -7.85
C TRP A 22 3.94 -15.11 -6.57
N LEU A 23 4.10 -13.79 -6.59
CA LEU A 23 3.72 -12.94 -5.47
C LEU A 23 2.23 -13.09 -5.17
N ARG A 24 1.89 -13.42 -3.92
CA ARG A 24 0.50 -13.62 -3.52
C ARG A 24 -0.27 -12.30 -3.62
N PRO A 25 -1.54 -12.32 -4.08
CA PRO A 25 -2.38 -11.12 -4.11
C PRO A 25 -2.48 -10.42 -2.74
N THR A 26 -2.43 -11.16 -1.64
CA THR A 26 -2.46 -10.60 -0.28
C THR A 26 -1.24 -9.75 0.04
N ALA A 27 -0.05 -10.10 -0.46
CA ALA A 27 1.15 -9.28 -0.30
C ALA A 27 1.04 -7.97 -1.10
N ILE A 28 0.48 -8.05 -2.32
CA ILE A 28 0.22 -6.87 -3.16
C ILE A 28 -0.76 -5.91 -2.47
N LEU A 29 -1.84 -6.41 -1.87
CA LEU A 29 -2.77 -5.60 -1.09
C LEU A 29 -2.08 -4.92 0.11
N GLY A 30 -1.15 -5.61 0.78
CA GLY A 30 -0.31 -5.03 1.82
C GLY A 30 0.54 -3.86 1.30
N TYR A 31 1.24 -4.05 0.19
CA TYR A 31 2.03 -2.99 -0.44
C TYR A 31 1.19 -1.78 -0.87
N MET A 32 -0.02 -2.01 -1.40
CA MET A 32 -0.96 -0.94 -1.74
C MET A 32 -1.32 -0.11 -0.51
N GLN A 33 -1.59 -0.76 0.62
CA GLN A 33 -1.92 -0.09 1.87
C GLN A 33 -0.72 0.69 2.44
N GLU A 34 0.47 0.09 2.45
CA GLU A 34 1.70 0.76 2.89
C GLU A 34 2.02 1.99 2.04
N ALA A 35 1.87 1.89 0.71
CA ALA A 35 2.02 3.03 -0.19
C ALA A 35 0.96 4.12 0.07
N GLY A 36 -0.28 3.73 0.36
CA GLY A 36 -1.35 4.66 0.75
C GLY A 36 -1.03 5.43 2.03
N PHE A 37 -0.53 4.74 3.07
CA PHE A 37 -0.06 5.38 4.29
C PHE A 37 1.13 6.32 4.04
N GLY A 38 2.10 5.89 3.22
CA GLY A 38 3.23 6.72 2.82
C GLY A 38 2.81 8.00 2.09
N ALA A 39 1.84 7.88 1.17
CA ALA A 39 1.29 9.01 0.44
C ALA A 39 0.57 10.01 1.38
N SER A 40 -0.25 9.50 2.31
CA SER A 40 -0.92 10.32 3.32
C SER A 40 0.10 11.05 4.20
N ALA A 41 1.13 10.35 4.68
CA ALA A 41 2.18 10.94 5.49
C ALA A 41 2.97 12.01 4.74
N ALA A 42 3.24 11.81 3.44
CA ALA A 42 3.96 12.76 2.60
C ALA A 42 3.23 14.10 2.40
N VAL A 43 1.91 14.13 2.61
CA VAL A 43 1.10 15.37 2.61
C VAL A 43 0.73 15.84 4.03
N GLY A 44 1.45 15.35 5.04
CA GLY A 44 1.33 15.79 6.43
C GLY A 44 0.36 14.99 7.28
N TRP A 45 -0.30 13.95 6.73
CA TRP A 45 -1.24 13.10 7.46
C TRP A 45 -0.63 11.74 7.79
N SER A 46 0.33 11.74 8.72
CA SER A 46 0.94 10.53 9.28
C SER A 46 0.00 9.80 10.26
N ALA A 47 0.30 8.54 10.56
CA ALA A 47 -0.44 7.77 11.57
C ALA A 47 -0.47 8.47 12.94
N ALA A 48 0.67 9.03 13.37
CA ALA A 48 0.75 9.78 14.63
C ALA A 48 -0.13 11.05 14.61
N ARG A 49 -0.26 11.72 13.46
CA ARG A 49 -1.16 12.87 13.34
C ARG A 49 -2.63 12.44 13.43
N TYR A 50 -3.01 11.35 12.76
CA TYR A 50 -4.37 10.81 12.86
C TYR A 50 -4.71 10.48 14.31
N ASP A 51 -3.82 9.77 15.00
CA ASP A 51 -3.98 9.39 16.41
C ASP A 51 -4.13 10.63 17.31
N ALA A 52 -3.24 11.62 17.19
CA ALA A 52 -3.32 12.88 17.94
C ALA A 52 -4.61 13.68 17.67
N ALA A 53 -5.21 13.51 16.50
CA ALA A 53 -6.46 14.15 16.11
C ALA A 53 -7.72 13.32 16.48
N GLY A 54 -7.54 12.11 17.05
CA GLY A 54 -8.66 11.22 17.39
C GLY A 54 -9.31 10.56 16.17
N PHE A 55 -8.57 10.40 15.07
CA PHE A 55 -9.03 9.76 13.85
C PHE A 55 -8.18 8.55 13.50
N HIS A 56 -8.72 7.69 12.64
CA HIS A 56 -7.98 6.62 11.99
C HIS A 56 -8.26 6.65 10.50
N TRP A 57 -7.23 6.36 9.70
CA TRP A 57 -7.37 6.24 8.26
C TRP A 57 -7.69 4.80 7.88
N PHE A 58 -8.74 4.62 7.10
CA PHE A 58 -9.14 3.32 6.55
C PHE A 58 -9.41 3.46 5.06
N ALA A 59 -8.93 2.50 4.27
CA ALA A 59 -9.41 2.34 2.91
C ALA A 59 -10.87 1.86 2.98
N TYR A 60 -11.78 2.62 2.39
CA TYR A 60 -13.20 2.23 2.33
C TYR A 60 -13.41 1.03 1.40
N GLU A 61 -12.71 1.03 0.27
CA GLU A 61 -12.76 -0.03 -0.74
C GLU A 61 -11.35 -0.22 -1.31
N THR A 62 -11.01 -1.49 -1.56
CA THR A 62 -9.75 -1.87 -2.22
C THR A 62 -10.05 -2.90 -3.30
N GLY A 63 -9.65 -2.60 -4.53
CA GLY A 63 -9.74 -3.52 -5.67
C GLY A 63 -8.36 -3.85 -6.22
N LEU A 64 -8.16 -5.11 -6.61
CA LEU A 64 -6.94 -5.58 -7.25
C LEU A 64 -7.31 -6.42 -8.48
N VAL A 65 -6.76 -6.05 -9.63
CA VAL A 65 -6.82 -6.83 -10.87
C VAL A 65 -5.40 -7.15 -11.29
N LEU A 66 -5.08 -8.44 -11.39
CA LEU A 66 -3.79 -8.92 -11.85
C LEU A 66 -3.88 -9.23 -13.34
N LEU A 67 -3.11 -8.51 -14.16
CA LEU A 67 -3.03 -8.75 -15.60
C LEU A 67 -2.06 -9.88 -15.96
N GLN A 68 -1.06 -10.08 -15.11
CA GLN A 68 -0.09 -11.17 -15.17
C GLN A 68 0.42 -11.46 -13.75
N PRO A 69 0.89 -12.68 -13.47
CA PRO A 69 1.59 -12.98 -12.23
C PRO A 69 2.88 -12.16 -12.12
N LEU A 70 3.25 -11.78 -10.89
CA LEU A 70 4.53 -11.15 -10.58
C LEU A 70 5.45 -12.16 -9.89
#